data_AF-A0A0C3PS30-F1
#
_entry.id   AF-A0A0C3PS30-F1
#
_cell.length_a   1.000
_cell.length_b   1.000
_cell.length_c   1.000
_cell.angle_alpha   90.00
_cell.angle_beta   90.00
_cell.angle_gamma   90.00
#
_symmetry.space_group_name_H-M   'P 1'
#
loop_
_entity.id
_entity.type
_entity.pdbx_description
1 polymer ?
#
loop_
_entity_poly.entity_id
_entity_poly.type
_entity_poly.pdbx_seq_one_letter_code
_entity_poly.pdbx_strand_id
1 'polypeptide(L)'
;NATTETKSRSPRKPKVIPQNLEAPHPTLERWREAYDAVKEMCLWVTAPVDTTACDQAAWWKEPDPMVQEQVLCYPHFANASSQTKDEVMHTAVTRVRTAVGESLSEDAVIAAEEAIISEVISKIRFGDGKYSACDGYIKQAAQRLRNNFDSDVPKTVDGLCSLLGVGPKLAILALRVAWNL
;
A
#
# COMPACT_ATOMS: atom_id res chain seq x y z
N ASN A 1 15.87 32.19 28.33
CA ASN A 1 16.26 31.78 26.97
C ASN A 1 17.07 30.50 27.04
N ALA A 2 16.40 29.34 26.97
CA ALA A 2 17.06 28.05 26.87
C ALA A 2 16.62 27.42 25.55
N THR A 3 17.51 27.49 24.55
CA THR A 3 17.37 26.87 23.24
C THR A 3 17.49 25.35 23.42
N THR A 4 16.40 24.63 23.24
CA THR A 4 16.40 23.17 23.18
C THR A 4 16.88 22.72 21.79
N GLU A 5 18.12 22.27 21.70
CA GLU A 5 18.67 21.63 20.50
C GLU A 5 17.94 20.32 20.20
N THR A 6 17.12 20.31 19.14
CA THR A 6 16.52 19.10 18.58
C THR A 6 17.61 18.27 17.90
N LYS A 7 18.06 17.19 18.55
CA LYS A 7 18.97 16.19 17.96
C LYS A 7 18.36 15.63 16.67
N SER A 8 18.95 15.94 15.51
CA SER A 8 18.53 15.38 14.24
C SER A 8 18.89 13.89 14.18
N ARG A 9 17.89 13.04 13.89
CA ARG A 9 18.09 11.59 13.80
C ARG A 9 18.83 11.29 12.50
N SER A 10 20.00 10.64 12.59
CA SER A 10 20.81 10.31 11.41
C SER A 10 20.00 9.50 10.39
N PRO A 11 20.18 9.73 9.07
CA PRO A 11 19.46 8.99 8.04
C PRO A 11 19.75 7.49 8.17
N ARG A 12 18.68 6.68 8.20
CA ARG A 12 18.79 5.22 8.29
C ARG A 12 19.38 4.72 6.97
N LYS A 13 20.52 4.02 7.03
CA LYS A 13 21.13 3.40 5.85
C LYS A 13 20.11 2.47 5.17
N PRO A 14 19.96 2.51 3.82
CA PRO A 14 19.11 1.56 3.11
C PRO A 14 19.62 0.15 3.39
N LYS A 15 18.74 -0.71 3.92
CA LYS A 15 19.06 -2.14 4.04
C LYS A 15 18.83 -2.78 2.68
N VAL A 16 19.86 -3.38 2.10
CA VAL A 16 19.73 -4.21 0.90
C VAL A 16 18.75 -5.35 1.22
N ILE A 17 17.71 -5.48 0.41
CA ILE A 17 16.68 -6.50 0.57
C ILE A 17 17.17 -7.73 -0.19
N PRO A 18 17.52 -8.83 0.49
CA PRO A 18 17.92 -10.04 -0.20
C PRO A 18 16.73 -10.58 -0.99
N GLN A 19 16.88 -10.71 -2.31
CA GLN A 19 15.84 -11.25 -3.19
C GLN A 19 15.73 -12.78 -3.07
N ASN A 20 16.78 -13.46 -2.61
CA ASN A 20 16.82 -14.90 -2.40
C ASN A 20 17.35 -15.23 -1.01
N LEU A 21 16.87 -16.34 -0.45
CA LEU A 21 17.46 -16.92 0.75
C LEU A 21 18.83 -17.51 0.39
N GLU A 22 19.85 -17.28 1.22
CA GLU A 22 21.19 -17.87 1.05
C GLU A 22 21.16 -19.41 1.14
N ALA A 23 20.21 -19.96 1.88
CA ALA A 23 19.92 -21.39 1.94
C ALA A 23 18.40 -21.62 1.84
N PRO A 24 17.93 -22.51 0.94
CA PRO A 24 16.53 -22.93 0.94
C PRO A 24 16.20 -23.62 2.26
N HIS A 25 15.04 -23.28 2.84
CA HIS A 25 14.52 -24.03 3.98
C HIS A 25 14.15 -25.45 3.52
N PRO A 26 14.34 -26.47 4.38
CA PRO A 26 13.92 -27.83 4.04
C PRO A 26 12.41 -27.84 3.78
N THR A 27 12.01 -28.61 2.79
CA THR A 27 10.59 -28.75 2.46
C THR A 27 9.86 -29.39 3.64
N LEU A 28 8.80 -28.75 4.12
CA LEU A 28 8.00 -29.29 5.23
C LEU A 28 7.42 -30.66 4.85
N GLU A 29 7.42 -31.62 5.78
CA GLU A 29 6.77 -32.91 5.55
C GLU A 29 5.28 -32.72 5.27
N ARG A 30 4.74 -33.47 4.29
CA ARG A 30 3.30 -33.46 3.93
C ARG A 30 2.73 -32.08 3.54
N TRP A 31 3.57 -31.09 3.17
CA TRP A 31 3.11 -29.76 2.74
C TRP A 31 2.09 -29.81 1.61
N ARG A 32 2.22 -30.81 0.72
CA ARG A 32 1.32 -31.00 -0.42
C ARG A 32 -0.07 -31.44 0.03
N GLU A 33 -0.16 -32.37 0.99
CA GLU A 33 -1.43 -32.78 1.58
C GLU A 33 -2.10 -31.61 2.31
N ALA A 34 -1.33 -30.82 3.07
CA ALA A 34 -1.86 -29.63 3.74
C ALA A 34 -2.35 -28.59 2.73
N TYR A 35 -1.61 -28.36 1.64
CA TYR A 35 -2.00 -27.46 0.56
C TYR A 35 -3.29 -27.92 -0.14
N ASP A 36 -3.37 -29.20 -0.49
CA ASP A 36 -4.52 -29.77 -1.19
C ASP A 36 -5.79 -29.73 -0.30
N ALA A 37 -5.65 -30.00 1.01
CA ALA A 37 -6.75 -29.87 1.97
C ALA A 37 -7.24 -28.41 2.12
N VAL A 38 -6.32 -27.44 2.20
CA VAL A 38 -6.70 -26.01 2.23
C VAL A 38 -7.38 -25.61 0.92
N LYS A 39 -6.86 -26.07 -0.22
CA LYS A 39 -7.45 -25.80 -1.53
C LYS A 39 -8.87 -26.34 -1.64
N GLU A 40 -9.11 -27.56 -1.16
CA GLU A 40 -10.45 -28.15 -1.12
C GLU A 40 -11.38 -27.35 -0.22
N MET A 41 -10.93 -26.97 0.98
CA MET A 41 -11.71 -26.11 1.89
C MET A 41 -12.12 -24.78 1.23
N CYS A 42 -11.20 -24.15 0.49
CA CYS A 42 -11.45 -22.90 -0.24
C CYS A 42 -12.46 -23.05 -1.40
N LEU A 43 -12.77 -24.26 -1.88
CA LEU A 43 -13.83 -24.46 -2.87
C LEU A 43 -15.24 -24.34 -2.27
N TRP A 44 -15.39 -24.64 -0.98
CA TRP A 44 -16.69 -24.69 -0.30
C TRP A 44 -17.00 -23.41 0.48
N VAL A 45 -15.97 -22.60 0.78
CA VAL A 45 -16.11 -21.38 1.59
C VAL A 45 -15.54 -20.20 0.80
N THR A 46 -16.41 -19.31 0.37
CA THR A 46 -16.01 -18.00 -0.17
C THR A 46 -15.62 -17.09 0.98
N ALA A 47 -14.36 -16.69 1.02
CA ALA A 47 -13.87 -15.72 1.99
C ALA A 47 -14.14 -14.29 1.50
N PRO A 48 -14.24 -13.30 2.40
CA PRO A 48 -14.39 -11.91 2.01
C PRO A 48 -13.28 -11.40 1.09
N VAL A 49 -12.06 -11.93 1.22
CA VAL A 49 -10.93 -11.61 0.34
C VAL A 49 -11.18 -12.03 -1.12
N ASP A 50 -12.09 -12.97 -1.39
CA ASP A 50 -12.42 -13.38 -2.75
C ASP A 50 -13.32 -12.36 -3.48
N THR A 51 -13.98 -11.47 -2.73
CA THR A 51 -14.97 -10.50 -3.26
C THR A 51 -14.62 -9.04 -2.96
N THR A 52 -13.91 -8.78 -1.85
CA THR A 52 -13.53 -7.45 -1.37
C THR A 52 -12.03 -7.32 -1.19
N ALA A 53 -11.27 -8.09 -1.97
CA ALA A 53 -9.83 -8.08 -2.01
C ALA A 53 -9.27 -6.65 -2.16
N CYS A 54 -8.12 -6.40 -1.53
CA CYS A 54 -7.45 -5.10 -1.59
C CYS A 54 -7.12 -4.67 -3.05
N ASP A 55 -6.84 -5.64 -3.90
CA ASP A 55 -6.65 -5.48 -5.34
C ASP A 55 -7.93 -5.04 -6.07
N GLN A 56 -9.08 -5.63 -5.74
CA GLN A 56 -10.34 -5.28 -6.39
C GLN A 56 -10.83 -3.87 -6.04
N ALA A 57 -10.49 -3.37 -4.85
CA ALA A 57 -10.83 -2.02 -4.42
C ALA A 57 -10.18 -0.92 -5.30
N ALA A 58 -8.95 -1.18 -5.77
CA ALA A 58 -8.15 -0.24 -6.53
C ALA A 58 -8.33 -0.42 -8.05
N TRP A 59 -8.41 -1.65 -8.55
CA TRP A 59 -8.25 -1.93 -9.98
C TRP A 59 -9.54 -1.85 -10.79
N TRP A 60 -10.67 -2.30 -10.26
CA TRP A 60 -11.81 -2.67 -11.11
C TRP A 60 -12.65 -1.49 -11.65
N LYS A 61 -12.33 -0.26 -11.27
CA LYS A 61 -13.18 0.89 -11.58
C LYS A 61 -12.46 2.06 -12.23
N GLU A 62 -11.13 2.13 -12.23
CA GLU A 62 -10.42 3.23 -12.93
C GLU A 62 -10.40 2.96 -14.43
N PRO A 63 -10.71 3.94 -15.29
CA PRO A 63 -10.69 3.77 -16.74
C PRO A 63 -9.27 3.80 -17.33
N ASP A 64 -8.32 4.43 -16.63
CA ASP A 64 -6.93 4.55 -17.07
C ASP A 64 -6.05 3.49 -16.38
N PRO A 65 -5.39 2.59 -17.14
CA PRO A 65 -4.45 1.60 -16.60
C PRO A 65 -3.32 2.22 -15.78
N MET A 66 -2.84 3.41 -16.16
CA MET A 66 -1.77 4.09 -15.43
C MET A 66 -2.23 4.49 -14.03
N VAL A 67 -3.47 5.01 -13.92
CA VAL A 67 -4.07 5.37 -12.63
C VAL A 67 -4.38 4.11 -11.81
N GLN A 68 -4.79 3.00 -12.44
CA GLN A 68 -4.97 1.72 -11.75
C GLN A 68 -3.68 1.28 -11.04
N GLU A 69 -2.54 1.41 -11.73
CA GLU A 69 -1.23 1.04 -11.21
C GLU A 69 -0.76 2.00 -10.10
N GLN A 70 -0.97 3.31 -10.26
CA GLN A 70 -0.62 4.33 -9.27
C GLN A 70 -1.27 4.10 -7.90
N VAL A 71 -2.53 3.65 -7.88
CA VAL A 71 -3.29 3.47 -6.62
C VAL A 71 -2.57 2.50 -5.66
N LEU A 72 -1.85 1.51 -6.19
CA LEU A 72 -1.11 0.53 -5.39
C LEU A 72 0.13 1.10 -4.71
N CYS A 73 0.65 2.20 -5.25
CA CYS A 73 1.83 2.86 -4.71
C CYS A 73 1.52 3.76 -3.53
N TYR A 74 0.23 4.06 -3.28
CA TYR A 74 -0.13 4.86 -2.13
C TYR A 74 0.21 4.10 -0.83
N PRO A 75 1.14 4.65 -0.02
CA PRO A 75 1.71 3.96 1.15
C PRO A 75 0.65 3.53 2.15
N HIS A 76 -0.46 4.26 2.18
CA HIS A 76 -1.54 4.03 3.12
C HIS A 76 -2.35 2.78 2.80
N PHE A 77 -2.65 2.53 1.53
CA PHE A 77 -3.35 1.32 1.10
C PHE A 77 -2.49 0.08 1.34
N ALA A 78 -1.20 0.20 1.06
CA ALA A 78 -0.24 -0.86 1.28
C ALA A 78 -0.03 -1.17 2.79
N ASN A 79 0.04 -0.15 3.65
CA ASN A 79 0.16 -0.35 5.11
C ASN A 79 -1.15 -0.87 5.74
N ALA A 80 -2.30 -0.39 5.28
CA ALA A 80 -3.61 -0.82 5.75
C ALA A 80 -3.87 -2.31 5.46
N SER A 81 -3.48 -2.82 4.29
CA SER A 81 -3.61 -4.26 3.96
C SER A 81 -2.93 -5.19 4.99
N SER A 82 -1.88 -4.74 5.68
CA SER A 82 -1.18 -5.57 6.67
C SER A 82 -1.82 -5.60 8.06
N GLN A 83 -2.73 -4.68 8.37
CA GLN A 83 -3.24 -4.44 9.72
C GLN A 83 -4.76 -4.28 9.79
N THR A 84 -5.43 -4.15 8.64
CA THR A 84 -6.86 -3.85 8.50
C THR A 84 -7.53 -4.94 7.69
N LYS A 85 -8.76 -5.32 8.07
CA LYS A 85 -9.57 -6.27 7.29
C LYS A 85 -9.84 -5.72 5.89
N ASP A 86 -9.84 -6.60 4.90
CA ASP A 86 -9.99 -6.22 3.48
C ASP A 86 -11.28 -5.43 3.23
N GLU A 87 -12.41 -5.81 3.83
CA GLU A 87 -13.69 -5.09 3.71
C GLU A 87 -13.63 -3.62 4.17
N VAL A 88 -12.92 -3.38 5.28
CA VAL A 88 -12.76 -2.05 5.88
C VAL A 88 -11.86 -1.20 4.99
N MET A 89 -10.81 -1.82 4.45
CA MET A 89 -9.89 -1.21 3.50
C MET A 89 -10.59 -0.87 2.17
N HIS A 90 -11.36 -1.80 1.60
CA HIS A 90 -12.15 -1.58 0.39
C HIS A 90 -13.13 -0.41 0.54
N THR A 91 -13.80 -0.33 1.69
CA THR A 91 -14.72 0.77 2.01
C THR A 91 -13.98 2.10 2.11
N ALA A 92 -12.78 2.13 2.69
CA ALA A 92 -11.98 3.33 2.81
C ALA A 92 -11.47 3.84 1.45
N VAL A 93 -10.89 2.95 0.62
CA VAL A 93 -10.45 3.27 -0.75
C VAL A 93 -11.62 3.85 -1.55
N THR A 94 -12.79 3.21 -1.49
CA THR A 94 -14.00 3.67 -2.19
C THR A 94 -14.41 5.06 -1.73
N ARG A 95 -14.36 5.34 -0.41
CA ARG A 95 -14.68 6.66 0.13
C ARG A 95 -13.69 7.74 -0.29
N VAL A 96 -12.38 7.45 -0.26
CA VAL A 96 -11.37 8.39 -0.76
C VAL A 96 -11.64 8.67 -2.23
N ARG A 97 -11.88 7.63 -3.03
CA ARG A 97 -12.17 7.77 -4.46
C ARG A 97 -13.40 8.64 -4.73
N THR A 98 -14.51 8.39 -4.03
CA THR A 98 -15.72 9.23 -4.15
C THR A 98 -15.43 10.68 -3.72
N ALA A 99 -14.62 10.87 -2.69
CA ALA A 99 -14.25 12.20 -2.20
C ALA A 99 -13.35 12.99 -3.18
N VAL A 100 -12.51 12.32 -3.97
CA VAL A 100 -11.59 12.99 -4.91
C VAL A 100 -12.12 13.11 -6.34
N GLY A 101 -13.39 12.75 -6.59
CA GLY A 101 -14.02 12.91 -7.91
C GLY A 101 -13.99 11.64 -8.78
N GLU A 102 -14.14 10.48 -8.16
CA GLU A 102 -14.26 9.16 -8.81
C GLU A 102 -13.00 8.63 -9.52
N SER A 103 -11.89 9.36 -9.51
CA SER A 103 -10.59 8.87 -9.95
C SER A 103 -9.49 9.19 -8.93
N LEU A 104 -8.68 8.19 -8.59
CA LEU A 104 -7.57 8.31 -7.65
C LEU A 104 -6.24 8.77 -8.31
N SER A 105 -6.33 9.53 -9.40
CA SER A 105 -5.15 10.11 -10.05
C SER A 105 -4.35 11.00 -9.10
N GLU A 106 -3.05 11.12 -9.32
CA GLU A 106 -2.20 11.95 -8.45
C GLU A 106 -2.67 13.41 -8.37
N ASP A 107 -3.21 13.97 -9.47
CA ASP A 107 -3.73 15.33 -9.52
C ASP A 107 -5.00 15.47 -8.68
N ALA A 108 -5.90 14.48 -8.73
CA ALA A 108 -7.09 14.45 -7.90
C ALA A 108 -6.72 14.34 -6.42
N VAL A 109 -5.75 13.49 -6.09
CA VAL A 109 -5.26 13.28 -4.72
C VAL A 109 -4.53 14.51 -4.16
N ILE A 110 -3.74 15.21 -5.00
CA ILE A 110 -3.04 16.45 -4.63
C ILE A 110 -4.05 17.59 -4.42
N ALA A 111 -5.05 17.71 -5.29
CA ALA A 111 -6.08 18.75 -5.24
C ALA A 111 -7.09 18.56 -4.10
N ALA A 112 -7.31 17.33 -3.64
CA ALA A 112 -8.25 17.01 -2.57
C ALA A 112 -7.88 17.67 -1.24
N GLU A 113 -8.87 17.99 -0.41
CA GLU A 113 -8.63 18.55 0.92
C GLU A 113 -8.00 17.50 1.86
N GLU A 114 -6.94 17.87 2.57
CA GLU A 114 -6.23 16.94 3.47
C GLU A 114 -7.12 16.45 4.62
N ALA A 115 -8.05 17.29 5.09
CA ALA A 115 -9.02 16.94 6.11
C ALA A 115 -9.93 15.76 5.67
N ILE A 116 -10.34 15.72 4.41
CA ILE A 116 -11.22 14.66 3.89
C ILE A 116 -10.46 13.34 3.80
N ILE A 117 -9.22 13.37 3.30
CA ILE A 117 -8.35 12.19 3.24
C ILE A 117 -8.05 11.67 4.66
N SER A 118 -7.72 12.57 5.59
CA SER A 118 -7.48 12.26 7.00
C SER A 118 -8.71 11.64 7.67
N GLU A 119 -9.91 12.16 7.42
CA GLU A 119 -11.14 11.62 8.00
C GLU A 119 -11.37 10.16 7.57
N VAL A 120 -11.18 9.86 6.29
CA VAL A 120 -11.38 8.50 5.76
C VAL A 120 -10.30 7.55 6.29
N ILE A 121 -9.05 8.01 6.33
CA ILE A 121 -7.90 7.27 6.88
C ILE A 121 -8.02 7.01 8.38
N SER A 122 -8.56 7.96 9.14
CA SER A 122 -8.71 7.83 10.59
C SER A 122 -9.57 6.62 10.98
N LYS A 123 -10.54 6.24 10.13
CA LYS A 123 -11.46 5.12 10.35
C LYS A 123 -10.81 3.74 10.14
N ILE A 124 -9.67 3.67 9.45
CA ILE A 124 -8.88 2.44 9.26
C ILE A 124 -7.67 2.35 10.20
N ARG A 125 -7.55 3.32 11.13
CA ARG A 125 -6.42 3.49 12.03
C ARG A 125 -6.61 2.70 13.31
N PHE A 126 -5.57 1.97 13.70
CA PHE A 126 -5.48 1.35 15.03
C PHE A 126 -4.66 2.24 15.96
N GLY A 127 -5.33 2.93 16.88
CA GLY A 127 -4.72 3.65 18.01
C GLY A 127 -4.46 5.14 17.79
N ASP A 128 -4.62 5.88 18.88
CA ASP A 128 -4.48 7.34 18.94
C ASP A 128 -3.03 7.76 19.14
N GLY A 129 -2.50 8.53 18.18
CA GLY A 129 -1.39 9.47 18.44
C GLY A 129 -0.09 9.28 17.65
N LYS A 130 0.19 8.12 17.05
CA LYS A 130 1.48 7.89 16.35
C LYS A 130 1.47 8.09 14.83
N TYR A 131 0.28 8.31 14.26
CA TYR A 131 0.04 8.27 12.81
C TYR A 131 -0.57 9.56 12.25
N SER A 132 -0.56 10.68 12.98
CA SER A 132 -0.94 12.00 12.42
C SER A 132 -0.06 12.43 11.24
N ALA A 133 1.10 11.77 11.05
CA ALA A 133 1.95 11.95 9.88
C ALA A 133 1.42 11.23 8.63
N CYS A 134 0.57 10.21 8.76
CA CYS A 134 0.13 9.38 7.63
C CYS A 134 -0.80 10.09 6.65
N ASP A 135 -1.52 11.11 7.11
CA ASP A 135 -2.49 11.87 6.31
C ASP A 135 -1.78 12.62 5.16
N GLY A 136 -0.57 13.13 5.44
CA GLY A 136 0.30 13.74 4.44
C GLY A 136 1.05 12.74 3.56
N TYR A 137 1.10 11.44 3.90
CA TYR A 137 1.91 10.47 3.14
C TYR A 137 1.31 10.14 1.78
N ILE A 138 -0.03 10.12 1.67
CA ILE A 138 -0.69 9.87 0.39
C ILE A 138 -0.39 11.02 -0.58
N LYS A 139 -0.56 12.26 -0.14
CA LYS A 139 -0.25 13.45 -0.95
C LYS A 139 1.23 13.56 -1.29
N GLN A 140 2.11 13.29 -0.33
CA GLN A 140 3.56 13.30 -0.59
C GLN A 140 3.97 12.20 -1.56
N ALA A 141 3.35 11.02 -1.50
CA ALA A 141 3.57 9.95 -2.46
C ALA A 141 3.08 10.35 -3.85
N ALA A 142 1.86 10.90 -3.97
CA ALA A 142 1.32 11.43 -5.23
C ALA A 142 2.25 12.49 -5.85
N GLN A 143 2.69 13.46 -5.03
CA GLN A 143 3.60 14.51 -5.48
C GLN A 143 4.96 13.96 -5.92
N ARG A 144 5.46 12.92 -5.24
CA ARG A 144 6.74 12.29 -5.59
C ARG A 144 6.64 11.45 -6.85
N LEU A 145 5.54 10.74 -7.08
CA LEU A 145 5.27 10.04 -8.34
C LEU A 145 5.27 11.03 -9.50
N ARG A 146 4.51 12.14 -9.35
CA ARG A 146 4.45 13.21 -10.34
C ARG A 146 5.82 13.86 -10.61
N ASN A 147 6.60 14.16 -9.58
CA ASN A 147 7.85 14.93 -9.74
C ASN A 147 9.06 14.07 -10.16
N ASN A 148 9.12 12.82 -9.72
CA ASN A 148 10.33 12.01 -9.82
C ASN A 148 10.18 10.79 -10.73
N PHE A 149 8.95 10.42 -11.09
CA PHE A 149 8.65 9.20 -11.84
C PHE A 149 7.72 9.43 -13.03
N ASP A 150 7.54 10.68 -13.47
CA ASP A 150 6.68 11.06 -14.61
C ASP A 150 5.27 10.49 -14.48
N SER A 151 4.75 10.50 -13.25
CA SER A 151 3.43 9.93 -12.93
C SER A 151 3.33 8.41 -13.12
N ASP A 152 4.43 7.69 -13.32
CA ASP A 152 4.43 6.23 -13.48
C ASP A 152 4.84 5.51 -12.20
N VAL A 153 4.47 4.23 -12.09
CA VAL A 153 4.86 3.36 -10.98
C VAL A 153 6.33 2.95 -11.13
N PRO A 154 7.20 3.21 -10.13
CA PRO A 154 8.59 2.80 -10.21
C PRO A 154 8.71 1.27 -10.36
N LYS A 155 9.42 0.81 -11.40
CA LYS A 155 9.66 -0.63 -11.69
C LYS A 155 10.74 -1.28 -10.81
N THR A 156 11.19 -0.58 -9.76
CA THR A 156 12.25 -1.07 -8.88
C THR A 156 11.80 -1.00 -7.43
N VAL A 157 12.24 -2.01 -6.65
CA VAL A 157 11.96 -2.08 -5.22
C VAL A 157 12.49 -0.84 -4.49
N ASP A 158 13.68 -0.35 -4.87
CA ASP A 158 14.29 0.84 -4.27
C ASP A 158 13.49 2.12 -4.58
N GLY A 159 13.02 2.27 -5.83
CA GLY A 159 12.17 3.40 -6.25
C GLY A 159 10.88 3.47 -5.43
N LEU A 160 10.22 2.33 -5.24
CA LEU A 160 9.02 2.24 -4.40
C LEU A 160 9.33 2.43 -2.91
N CYS A 161 10.42 1.85 -2.39
CA CYS A 161 10.85 2.08 -1.00
C CYS A 161 11.29 3.53 -0.72
N SER A 162 11.51 4.34 -1.75
CA SER A 162 11.74 5.79 -1.59
C SER A 162 10.48 6.56 -1.21
N LEU A 163 9.28 5.97 -1.43
CA LEU A 163 8.01 6.54 -1.01
C LEU A 163 7.83 6.39 0.50
N LEU A 164 7.37 7.46 1.14
CA LEU A 164 7.27 7.52 2.59
C LEU A 164 6.23 6.53 3.12
N GLY A 165 6.67 5.55 3.90
CA GLY A 165 5.80 4.48 4.42
C GLY A 165 5.73 3.22 3.55
N VAL A 166 6.42 3.16 2.40
CA VAL A 166 6.52 1.94 1.60
C VAL A 166 7.74 1.15 2.02
N GLY A 167 7.51 -0.05 2.57
CA GLY A 167 8.57 -0.99 2.92
C GLY A 167 8.86 -2.00 1.79
N PRO A 168 9.94 -2.80 1.92
CA PRO A 168 10.33 -3.85 0.97
C PRO A 168 9.20 -4.78 0.54
N LYS A 169 8.41 -5.25 1.51
CA LYS A 169 7.27 -6.16 1.29
C LYS A 169 6.21 -5.49 0.40
N LEU A 170 5.90 -4.24 0.69
CA LEU A 170 4.88 -3.47 -0.01
C LEU A 170 5.33 -3.10 -1.42
N ALA A 171 6.61 -2.74 -1.58
CA ALA A 171 7.20 -2.51 -2.88
C ALA A 171 7.11 -3.76 -3.77
N ILE A 172 7.44 -4.95 -3.26
CA ILE A 172 7.33 -6.20 -4.03
C ILE A 172 5.87 -6.51 -4.39
N LEU A 173 4.91 -6.32 -3.47
CA LEU A 173 3.49 -6.51 -3.79
C LEU A 173 3.01 -5.53 -4.87
N ALA A 174 3.39 -4.26 -4.78
CA ALA A 174 3.05 -3.27 -5.79
C ALA A 174 3.65 -3.60 -7.16
N LEU A 175 4.91 -4.06 -7.22
CA LEU A 175 5.53 -4.50 -8.49
C LEU A 175 4.83 -5.72 -9.10
N ARG A 176 4.48 -6.70 -8.27
CA ARG A 176 3.79 -7.90 -8.74
C ARG A 176 2.41 -7.59 -9.28
N VAL A 177 1.75 -6.60 -8.69
CA VAL A 177 0.45 -6.17 -9.16
C VAL A 177 0.58 -5.33 -10.43
N ALA A 178 1.35 -4.23 -10.37
CA ALA A 178 1.37 -3.23 -11.43
C ALA A 178 2.09 -3.77 -12.69
N TRP A 179 3.16 -4.55 -12.49
CA TRP A 179 4.04 -4.98 -13.58
C TRP A 179 4.10 -6.50 -13.76
N ASN A 180 3.43 -7.28 -12.91
CA ASN A 180 3.52 -8.75 -12.88
C ASN A 180 4.98 -9.26 -12.77
N LEU A 181 5.80 -8.55 -11.99
CA LEU A 181 7.21 -8.86 -11.70
C LEU A 181 7.40 -9.64 -10.39
#